data_AF-A0A848DJ22-F1
#
_entry.id   AF-A0A848DJ22-F1
#
_cell.length_a   1.000
_cell.length_b   1.000
_cell.length_c   1.000
_cell.angle_alpha   90.00
_cell.angle_beta   90.00
_cell.angle_gamma   90.00
#
_symmetry.space_group_name_H-M   'P 1'
#
loop_
_entity.id
_entity.type
_entity.pdbx_description
1 polymer ?
#
loop_
_entity_poly.entity_id
_entity_poly.type
_entity_poly.pdbx_seq_one_letter_code
_entity_poly.pdbx_strand_id
1 'polypeptide(L)'
;MAITGSETWTSHECAEAWGVKTPTWLGYVARGQAPQPLPGYDEKRRRRWDAEAVRAFPRPGAGKARTGAGPDAVVLLEEMAEVAARIDELRGRQRELARAGKARGVEIRAMARALGVSPQTVYGWLGEE
;
A
#
# COMPACT_ATOMS: atom_id res chain seq x y z
N MET A 1 23.38 27.97 22.60
CA MET A 1 22.12 27.37 22.12
C MET A 1 22.21 25.88 22.40
N ALA A 2 21.50 25.40 23.42
CA ALA A 2 21.62 24.03 23.91
C ALA A 2 20.84 23.09 22.99
N ILE A 3 21.53 22.16 22.32
CA ILE A 3 20.88 21.08 21.58
C ILE A 3 20.73 19.92 22.56
N THR A 4 19.47 19.58 22.82
CA THR A 4 18.97 18.52 23.70
C THR A 4 19.54 17.16 23.32
N GLY A 5 19.77 16.29 24.32
CA GLY A 5 20.40 14.98 24.16
C GLY A 5 19.79 14.14 23.02
N SER A 6 20.67 13.57 22.19
CA SER A 6 20.34 12.70 21.07
C SER A 6 19.54 11.47 21.57
N GLU A 7 18.25 11.46 21.31
CA GLU A 7 17.39 10.30 21.56
C GLU A 7 17.95 9.08 20.81
N THR A 8 18.21 7.99 21.53
CA THR A 8 18.76 6.76 20.92
C THR A 8 17.72 5.66 20.86
N TRP A 9 17.60 5.05 19.68
CA TRP A 9 16.64 4.00 19.40
C TRP A 9 17.30 2.64 19.26
N THR A 10 16.55 1.61 19.66
CA THR A 10 16.82 0.21 19.35
C THR A 10 16.38 -0.11 17.92
N SER A 11 16.79 -1.27 17.41
CA SER A 11 16.35 -1.74 16.08
C SER A 11 14.84 -1.89 15.96
N HIS A 12 14.13 -2.17 17.07
CA HIS A 12 12.67 -2.25 17.09
C HIS A 12 12.04 -0.88 16.88
N GLU A 13 12.43 0.12 17.67
CA GLU A 13 11.92 1.50 17.56
C GLU A 13 12.21 2.11 16.18
N CYS A 14 13.39 1.83 15.62
CA CYS A 14 13.70 2.25 14.25
C CYS A 14 12.78 1.61 13.21
N ALA A 15 12.51 0.30 13.36
CA ALA A 15 11.65 -0.43 12.44
C ALA A 15 10.19 0.06 12.54
N GLU A 16 9.70 0.33 13.75
CA GLU A 16 8.37 0.92 13.97
C GLU A 16 8.27 2.32 13.37
N ALA A 17 9.28 3.18 13.58
CA ALA A 17 9.31 4.51 12.98
C ALA A 17 9.24 4.47 11.44
N TRP A 18 9.83 3.44 10.83
CA TRP A 18 9.75 3.21 9.40
C TRP A 18 8.53 2.38 8.97
N GLY A 19 7.69 1.89 9.89
CA GLY A 19 6.56 1.01 9.58
C GLY A 19 6.97 -0.29 8.90
N VAL A 20 8.11 -0.88 9.29
CA VAL A 20 8.63 -2.16 8.78
C VAL A 20 8.88 -3.13 9.93
N LYS A 21 9.08 -4.41 9.61
CA LYS A 21 9.49 -5.40 10.61
C LYS A 21 10.97 -5.24 10.95
N THR A 22 11.36 -5.53 12.19
CA THR A 22 12.77 -5.47 12.66
C THR A 22 13.76 -6.23 11.77
N PRO A 23 13.48 -7.45 11.25
CA PRO A 23 14.39 -8.12 10.31
C PRO A 23 14.58 -7.35 9.00
N THR A 24 13.53 -6.70 8.49
CA THR A 24 13.60 -5.86 7.29
C THR A 24 14.48 -4.64 7.52
N TRP A 25 14.32 -3.98 8.67
CA TRP A 25 15.20 -2.89 9.11
C TRP A 25 16.66 -3.31 9.14
N LEU A 26 16.99 -4.42 9.83
CA LEU A 26 18.36 -4.93 9.90
C LEU A 26 18.93 -5.29 8.51
N GLY A 27 18.08 -5.81 7.62
CA GLY A 27 18.45 -6.04 6.22
C GLY A 27 18.80 -4.77 5.47
N TYR A 28 18.06 -3.67 5.69
CA TYR A 28 18.41 -2.36 5.11
C TYR A 28 19.72 -1.82 5.66
N VAL A 29 19.94 -1.89 6.98
CA VAL A 29 21.19 -1.46 7.60
C VAL A 29 22.39 -2.23 7.01
N ALA A 30 22.27 -3.55 6.88
CA ALA A 30 23.32 -4.40 6.31
C ALA A 30 23.66 -4.07 4.84
N ARG A 31 22.67 -3.59 4.07
CA ARG A 31 22.84 -3.16 2.67
C ARG A 31 23.21 -1.68 2.52
N GLY A 32 23.39 -0.94 3.61
CA GLY A 32 23.63 0.52 3.55
C GLY A 32 22.41 1.33 3.09
N GLN A 33 21.21 0.75 3.17
CA GLN A 33 19.94 1.34 2.77
C GLN A 33 19.16 1.97 3.94
N ALA A 34 19.79 2.04 5.11
CA ALA A 34 19.32 2.70 6.32
C ALA A 34 20.54 3.24 7.09
N PRO A 35 20.35 4.16 8.05
CA PRO A 35 21.43 4.67 8.89
C PRO A 35 22.22 3.55 9.57
N GLN A 36 23.53 3.73 9.64
CA GLN A 36 24.39 2.83 10.41
C GLN A 36 24.18 3.06 11.91
N PRO A 37 24.34 2.00 12.73
CA PRO A 37 24.24 2.13 14.18
C PRO A 37 25.36 3.02 14.71
N LEU A 38 25.08 3.70 15.82
CA LEU A 38 26.07 4.40 16.63
C LEU A 38 27.15 3.41 17.11
N PRO A 39 28.40 3.87 17.30
CA PRO A 39 29.48 3.02 17.78
C PRO A 39 29.19 2.48 19.19
N GLY A 40 29.59 1.23 19.42
CA GLY A 40 29.39 0.54 20.71
C GLY A 40 28.05 -0.19 20.81
N TYR A 41 27.74 -0.63 22.03
CA TYR A 41 26.49 -1.31 22.36
C TYR A 41 25.88 -0.71 23.61
N ASP A 42 24.56 -0.83 23.77
CA ASP A 42 23.89 -0.50 25.02
C ASP A 42 24.26 -1.46 26.16
N GLU A 43 23.75 -1.18 27.36
CA GLU A 43 23.93 -2.01 28.57
C GLU A 43 23.53 -3.48 28.37
N LYS A 44 22.63 -3.76 27.43
CA LYS A 44 22.15 -5.10 27.07
C LYS A 44 22.85 -5.67 25.83
N ARG A 45 23.98 -5.08 25.43
CA ARG A 45 24.78 -5.45 24.25
C ARG A 45 24.03 -5.35 22.91
N ARG A 46 23.08 -4.42 22.78
CA ARG A 46 22.32 -4.16 21.55
C ARG A 46 22.85 -2.92 20.83
N ARG A 47 22.78 -2.95 19.50
CA ARG A 47 23.09 -1.78 18.65
C ARG A 47 22.05 -0.68 18.88
N ARG A 48 22.49 0.58 18.76
CA ARG A 48 21.65 1.77 18.91
C ARG A 48 21.79 2.67 17.69
N TRP A 49 20.76 3.44 17.42
CA TRP A 49 20.73 4.41 16.33
C TRP A 49 20.34 5.78 16.89
N ASP A 50 20.82 6.81 16.24
CA ASP A 50 20.33 8.17 16.48
C ASP A 50 18.93 8.31 15.89
N ALA A 51 17.95 8.69 16.71
CA ALA A 51 16.55 8.76 16.30
C ALA A 51 16.31 9.81 15.21
N GLU A 52 17.02 10.94 15.25
CA GLU A 52 16.88 12.01 14.26
C GLU A 52 17.42 11.55 12.89
N ALA A 53 18.58 10.89 12.88
CA ALA A 53 19.14 10.28 11.68
C ALA A 53 18.18 9.25 11.06
N VAL A 54 17.51 8.43 11.88
CA VAL A 54 16.51 7.45 11.41
C VAL A 54 15.29 8.13 10.78
N ARG A 55 14.79 9.21 11.38
CA ARG A 55 13.65 9.98 10.84
C ARG A 55 14.01 10.73 9.55
N ALA A 56 15.23 11.27 9.47
CA ALA A 56 15.68 12.08 8.35
C ALA A 56 16.12 11.26 7.12
N PHE A 57 16.48 9.98 7.30
CA PHE A 57 17.05 9.18 6.23
C PHE A 57 15.99 8.82 5.17
N PRO A 58 16.28 9.02 3.86
CA PRO A 58 15.33 8.76 2.80
C PRO A 58 15.07 7.26 2.66
N ARG A 59 13.87 6.82 3.06
CA ARG A 59 13.50 5.40 3.01
C ARG A 59 13.32 4.92 1.56
N PRO A 60 14.08 3.91 1.11
CA PRO A 60 13.88 3.32 -0.21
C PRO A 60 12.50 2.67 -0.34
N GLY A 61 11.79 2.96 -1.44
CA GLY A 61 10.52 2.32 -1.77
C GLY A 61 9.33 2.69 -0.86
N ALA A 62 9.51 3.54 0.15
CA ALA A 62 8.39 4.23 0.76
C ALA A 62 7.96 5.32 -0.20
N GLY A 63 6.93 5.04 -1.00
CA GLY A 63 6.18 6.13 -1.64
C GLY A 63 5.89 7.20 -0.59
N LYS A 64 5.98 8.48 -0.97
CA LYS A 64 5.68 9.56 -0.03
C LYS A 64 4.26 9.33 0.50
N ALA A 65 4.11 9.31 1.83
CA ALA A 65 2.79 9.25 2.45
C ALA A 65 1.93 10.39 1.89
N ARG A 66 0.60 10.24 1.85
CA ARG A 66 -0.34 11.27 1.35
C ARG A 66 -0.05 12.67 1.92
N THR A 67 0.42 12.75 3.17
CA THR A 67 0.80 13.99 3.87
C THR A 67 2.13 14.59 3.42
N GLY A 68 3.04 13.80 2.85
CA GLY A 68 4.30 14.26 2.22
C GLY A 68 4.22 14.30 0.69
N ALA A 69 3.07 13.93 0.12
CA ALA A 69 2.79 14.04 -1.29
C ALA A 69 2.51 15.51 -1.62
N GLY A 70 3.10 16.04 -2.68
CA GLY A 70 2.80 17.40 -3.14
C GLY A 70 1.33 17.54 -3.55
N PRO A 71 0.80 18.76 -3.69
CA PRO A 71 -0.60 19.00 -4.06
C PRO A 71 -1.01 18.23 -5.32
N ASP A 72 -0.14 18.16 -6.33
CA ASP A 72 -0.40 17.41 -7.58
C ASP A 72 -0.64 15.91 -7.34
N ALA A 73 0.04 15.32 -6.37
CA ALA A 73 -0.13 13.91 -6.04
C ALA A 73 -1.43 13.65 -5.27
N VAL A 74 -1.94 14.64 -4.51
CA VAL A 74 -3.27 14.55 -3.88
C VAL A 74 -4.35 14.57 -4.95
N VAL A 75 -4.28 15.50 -5.90
CA VAL A 75 -5.22 15.60 -7.04
C VAL A 75 -5.24 14.30 -7.85
N LEU A 76 -4.06 13.73 -8.16
CA LEU A 76 -3.99 12.45 -8.86
C LEU A 76 -4.66 11.31 -8.08
N LEU A 77 -4.50 11.27 -6.76
CA LEU A 77 -5.14 10.25 -5.93
C LEU A 77 -6.66 10.42 -5.87
N GLU A 78 -7.16 11.65 -5.91
CA GLU A 78 -8.60 11.93 -6.02
C GLU A 78 -9.15 11.44 -7.37
N GLU A 79 -8.46 11.75 -8.48
CA GLU A 79 -8.83 11.26 -9.82
C GLU A 79 -8.85 9.72 -9.86
N MET A 80 -7.85 9.07 -9.27
CA MET A 80 -7.83 7.60 -9.15
C MET A 80 -9.04 7.05 -8.37
N ALA A 81 -9.46 7.75 -7.31
CA ALA A 81 -10.63 7.35 -6.52
C ALA A 81 -11.94 7.51 -7.30
N GLU A 82 -12.08 8.59 -8.06
CA GLU A 82 -13.25 8.82 -8.94
C GLU A 82 -13.36 7.74 -10.02
N VAL A 83 -12.24 7.41 -10.68
CA VAL A 83 -12.20 6.33 -11.68
C VAL A 83 -12.59 4.99 -11.05
N ALA A 84 -12.11 4.69 -9.84
CA ALA A 84 -12.48 3.46 -9.13
C ALA A 84 -14.00 3.40 -8.85
N ALA A 85 -14.58 4.48 -8.35
CA ALA A 85 -16.03 4.56 -8.12
C ALA A 85 -16.84 4.36 -9.41
N ARG A 86 -16.37 4.93 -10.53
CA ARG A 86 -17.00 4.75 -11.84
C ARG A 86 -16.91 3.30 -12.33
N ILE A 87 -15.78 2.64 -12.11
CA ILE A 87 -15.63 1.21 -12.43
C ILE A 87 -16.63 0.37 -11.64
N ASP A 88 -16.81 0.65 -10.35
CA ASP A 88 -17.76 -0.08 -9.50
C ASP A 88 -19.22 0.10 -9.97
N GLU A 89 -19.62 1.32 -10.32
CA GLU A 89 -20.93 1.61 -10.91
C GLU A 89 -21.15 0.82 -12.22
N LEU A 90 -20.17 0.87 -13.13
CA LEU A 90 -20.23 0.14 -14.40
C LEU A 90 -20.29 -1.38 -14.16
N ARG A 91 -19.54 -1.91 -13.19
CA ARG A 91 -19.63 -3.32 -12.80
C ARG A 91 -21.02 -3.67 -12.27
N GLY A 92 -21.64 -2.81 -11.47
CA GLY A 92 -23.04 -2.96 -11.05
C GLY A 92 -23.98 -3.05 -12.25
N ARG A 93 -23.85 -2.13 -13.21
CA ARG A 93 -24.66 -2.11 -14.42
C ARG A 93 -24.46 -3.36 -15.29
N GLN A 94 -23.24 -3.87 -15.40
CA GLN A 94 -22.96 -5.13 -16.10
C GLN A 94 -23.69 -6.33 -15.46
N ARG A 95 -23.76 -6.39 -14.13
CA ARG A 95 -24.50 -7.44 -13.41
C ARG A 95 -26.00 -7.36 -13.67
N GLU A 96 -26.58 -6.15 -13.66
CA GLU A 96 -27.99 -5.94 -14.01
C GLU A 96 -28.30 -6.40 -15.44
N LEU A 97 -27.45 -6.06 -16.40
CA LEU A 97 -27.60 -6.47 -17.79
C LEU A 97 -27.48 -8.00 -17.94
N ALA A 98 -26.56 -8.64 -17.20
CA ALA A 98 -26.45 -10.10 -17.18
C ALA A 98 -27.73 -10.76 -16.64
N ARG A 99 -28.33 -10.21 -15.57
CA ARG A 99 -29.61 -10.69 -15.01
C ARG A 99 -30.76 -10.52 -16.01
N ALA A 100 -30.84 -9.35 -16.66
CA ALA A 100 -31.84 -9.10 -17.71
C ALA A 100 -31.66 -10.04 -18.91
N GLY A 101 -30.42 -10.35 -19.29
CA GLY A 101 -30.10 -11.33 -20.32
C GLY A 101 -30.53 -12.75 -19.93
N LYS A 102 -30.22 -13.20 -18.69
CA LYS A 102 -30.69 -14.48 -18.13
C LYS A 102 -32.21 -14.58 -18.19
N ALA A 103 -32.93 -13.53 -17.75
CA ALA A 103 -34.40 -13.50 -17.78
C ALA A 103 -34.99 -13.57 -19.19
N ARG A 104 -34.23 -13.16 -20.21
CA ARG A 104 -34.61 -13.26 -21.64
C ARG A 104 -34.09 -14.53 -22.33
N GLY A 105 -33.46 -15.45 -21.59
CA GLY A 105 -32.92 -16.69 -22.15
C GLY A 105 -31.66 -16.50 -23.01
N VAL A 106 -30.91 -15.41 -22.83
CA VAL A 106 -29.66 -15.19 -23.57
C VAL A 106 -28.57 -16.13 -23.06
N GLU A 107 -27.88 -16.79 -23.98
CA GLU A 107 -26.76 -17.68 -23.68
C GLU A 107 -25.63 -16.99 -22.90
N ILE A 108 -25.10 -17.66 -21.87
CA ILE A 108 -24.06 -17.11 -20.98
C ILE A 108 -22.80 -16.71 -21.75
N ARG A 109 -22.40 -17.51 -22.74
CA ARG A 109 -21.21 -17.19 -23.58
C ARG A 109 -21.42 -15.93 -24.42
N ALA A 110 -22.65 -15.68 -24.90
CA ALA A 110 -22.98 -14.49 -25.66
C ALA A 110 -22.98 -13.24 -24.75
N MET A 111 -23.57 -13.35 -23.54
CA MET A 111 -23.52 -12.28 -22.54
C MET A 111 -22.09 -11.95 -22.12
N ALA A 112 -21.27 -12.97 -21.83
CA ALA A 112 -19.87 -12.80 -21.45
C ALA A 112 -19.06 -12.05 -22.52
N ARG A 113 -19.24 -12.44 -23.80
CA ARG A 113 -18.61 -11.76 -24.94
C ARG A 113 -19.06 -10.30 -25.05
N ALA A 114 -20.35 -10.02 -24.93
CA ALA A 114 -20.89 -8.67 -25.03
C ALA A 114 -20.44 -7.76 -23.87
N LEU A 115 -20.29 -8.33 -22.68
CA LEU A 115 -19.85 -7.61 -21.47
C LEU A 115 -18.32 -7.52 -21.35
N GLY A 116 -17.56 -8.18 -22.24
CA GLY A 116 -16.10 -8.19 -22.22
C GLY A 116 -15.52 -8.91 -21.00
N VAL A 117 -16.18 -9.96 -20.51
CA VAL A 117 -15.75 -10.74 -19.33
C VAL A 117 -15.71 -12.24 -19.65
N SER A 118 -15.14 -13.02 -18.73
CA SER A 118 -15.16 -14.47 -18.86
C SER A 118 -16.57 -15.04 -18.60
N PRO A 119 -16.94 -16.20 -19.20
CA PRO A 119 -18.17 -16.89 -18.83
C PRO A 119 -18.27 -17.21 -17.34
N GLN A 120 -17.14 -17.57 -16.69
CA GLN A 120 -17.08 -17.85 -15.26
C GLN A 120 -17.47 -16.65 -14.40
N THR A 121 -17.08 -15.45 -14.81
CA THR A 121 -17.49 -14.20 -14.16
C THR A 121 -19.00 -14.02 -14.20
N VAL A 122 -19.62 -14.30 -15.35
CA VAL A 122 -21.08 -14.21 -15.52
C VAL A 122 -21.79 -15.29 -14.68
N TYR A 123 -21.27 -16.52 -14.63
CA TYR A 123 -21.79 -17.54 -13.72
C TYR A 123 -21.75 -17.09 -12.26
N GLY A 124 -20.63 -16.51 -11.81
CA GLY A 124 -20.52 -15.98 -10.45
C GLY A 124 -21.58 -14.92 -10.14
N TRP A 125 -21.81 -13.98 -11.05
CA TRP A 125 -22.82 -12.94 -10.86
C TRP A 125 -24.27 -13.44 -10.83
N LEU A 126 -24.55 -14.56 -11.50
CA LEU A 126 -25.89 -15.14 -11.64
C LEU A 126 -26.16 -16.31 -10.67
N GLY A 127 -25.15 -16.75 -9.92
CA GLY A 127 -25.22 -17.81 -8.91
C GLY A 127 -25.26 -17.31 -7.47
N GLU A 128 -25.12 -16.01 -7.24
CA GLU A 128 -25.36 -15.35 -5.94
C GLU A 128 -26.87 -15.06 -5.71
N GLU A 129 -27.74 -16.04 -5.99
CA GLU A 129 -29.19 -16.01 -5.63
C GLU A 129 -29.47 -16.96 -4.46
#